data_AF-A0A3R5UWC6-F1
#
_entry.id   AF-A0A3R5UWC6-F1
#
_cell.length_a   1.000
_cell.length_b   1.000
_cell.length_c   1.000
_cell.angle_alpha   90.00
_cell.angle_beta   90.00
_cell.angle_gamma   90.00
#
_symmetry.space_group_name_H-M   'P 1'
#
loop_
_entity.id
_entity.type
_entity.pdbx_description
1 polymer ?
#
loop_
_entity_poly.entity_id
_entity_poly.type
_entity_poly.pdbx_seq_one_letter_code
_entity_poly.pdbx_strand_id
1 'polypeptide(L)'
;MKKGIILAFLAGAVCLTSCNSNDDDNRVEPSVKKEVLGANDAQLFNQELAKFKETAGFKKASTEVALAAQINGAYESSTSDQLVGLFTDLAPYVGQAEQFQNWLATSKNGIEDFAEPGKAGKLGNRIVNAKGVETFMLYKKGITGGLQIHNITERIKSIKQGQDVQENLNELLGYLFGVDNFSVTTNSKGKFQLIVDGNEKARPKNELLRYINQVSENEKTPILANIVSAVNTASTNIKDQKKLNQSLDVISESVAKILALRAVHYFDEFVDELSSEDKRVTAVHEMSEGLGFVYGLQFSYNPATGEPYFSNQEVADYVNSIDFWNAREAKVKLDEIANELAKRLKFNRKDA
;
A
#
# COMPACT_ATOMS: atom_id res chain seq x y z
N MET A 1 35.98 53.05 -21.05
CA MET A 1 35.79 51.58 -21.10
C MET A 1 35.23 51.11 -19.75
N LYS A 2 34.10 50.39 -19.82
CA LYS A 2 33.47 49.48 -18.85
C LYS A 2 33.32 49.90 -17.38
N LYS A 3 32.05 50.11 -17.00
CA LYS A 3 31.50 50.07 -15.64
C LYS A 3 31.62 48.65 -15.07
N GLY A 4 31.98 48.54 -13.79
CA GLY A 4 31.80 47.36 -12.95
C GLY A 4 31.37 47.82 -11.56
N ILE A 5 30.12 47.52 -11.20
CA ILE A 5 29.54 47.78 -9.87
C ILE A 5 29.73 46.50 -9.05
N ILE A 6 30.42 46.60 -7.91
CA ILE A 6 30.51 45.53 -6.91
C ILE A 6 29.51 45.85 -5.80
N LEU A 7 28.61 44.88 -5.58
CA LEU A 7 27.55 44.88 -4.59
C LEU A 7 28.15 44.48 -3.22
N ALA A 8 27.99 45.32 -2.20
CA ALA A 8 28.35 45.01 -0.82
C ALA A 8 27.11 44.53 -0.05
N PHE A 9 27.18 43.31 0.47
CA PHE A 9 26.20 42.71 1.38
C PHE A 9 26.23 43.43 2.74
N LEU A 10 25.07 43.95 3.19
CA LEU A 10 24.86 44.35 4.58
C LEU A 10 24.01 43.27 5.27
N ALA A 11 24.59 42.64 6.29
CA ALA A 11 23.88 41.77 7.22
C ALA A 11 23.05 42.63 8.18
N GLY A 12 21.74 42.43 8.21
CA GLY A 12 20.82 42.99 9.19
C GLY A 12 20.17 41.87 9.98
N ALA A 13 20.59 41.70 11.22
CA ALA A 13 19.92 40.85 12.20
C ALA A 13 18.55 41.47 12.55
N VAL A 14 17.47 40.70 12.40
CA VAL A 14 16.16 41.05 12.93
C VAL A 14 15.82 40.03 14.02
N CYS A 15 15.80 40.52 15.27
CA CYS A 15 15.19 39.83 16.39
C CYS A 15 13.71 39.63 16.12
N LEU A 16 13.24 38.38 16.12
CA LEU A 16 11.82 38.06 16.23
C LEU A 16 11.51 37.66 17.66
N THR A 17 10.81 38.57 18.33
CA THR A 17 10.18 38.40 19.62
C THR A 17 9.10 37.33 19.56
N SER A 18 9.13 36.44 20.54
CA SER A 18 8.06 35.53 20.94
C SER A 18 6.74 36.29 21.12
N CYS A 19 5.75 35.97 20.28
CA CYS A 19 4.34 36.22 20.55
C CYS A 19 3.58 34.93 20.27
N ASN A 20 3.02 34.41 21.35
CA ASN A 20 2.09 33.31 21.44
C ASN A 20 0.75 33.76 20.84
N SER A 21 0.42 33.38 19.60
CA SER A 21 -0.95 33.40 19.09
C SER A 21 -1.46 31.97 19.00
N ASN A 22 -2.51 31.72 19.76
CA ASN A 22 -3.39 30.57 19.58
C ASN A 22 -4.03 30.70 18.19
N ASP A 23 -3.40 30.11 17.18
CA ASP A 23 -4.01 29.93 15.88
C ASP A 23 -4.56 28.51 15.80
N ASP A 24 -5.88 28.48 15.80
CA ASP A 24 -6.79 27.37 15.55
C ASP A 24 -6.16 26.09 15.01
N ASP A 25 -6.20 25.06 15.86
CA ASP A 25 -6.04 23.66 15.49
C ASP A 25 -7.21 23.26 14.57
N ASN A 26 -7.16 23.67 13.31
CA ASN A 26 -7.94 23.10 12.22
C ASN A 26 -7.35 21.74 11.80
N ARG A 27 -6.90 20.92 12.76
CA ARG A 27 -6.84 19.48 12.53
C ARG A 27 -8.27 19.01 12.38
N VAL A 28 -8.67 18.81 11.13
CA VAL A 28 -9.74 17.89 10.82
C VAL A 28 -9.31 16.53 11.37
N GLU A 29 -9.72 16.22 12.61
CA GLU A 29 -9.68 14.84 13.07
C GLU A 29 -10.50 14.02 12.07
N PRO A 30 -9.96 12.92 11.50
CA PRO A 30 -10.75 12.07 10.63
C PRO A 30 -11.93 11.52 11.45
N SER A 31 -13.12 12.05 11.18
CA SER A 31 -14.29 11.93 12.03
C SER A 31 -15.00 10.58 11.94
N VAL A 32 -14.30 9.51 11.56
CA VAL A 32 -14.83 8.15 11.65
C VAL A 32 -13.74 7.18 12.12
N LYS A 33 -13.26 7.35 13.35
CA LYS A 33 -12.81 6.21 14.15
C LYS A 33 -14.01 5.65 14.91
N LYS A 34 -14.87 4.92 14.21
CA LYS A 34 -15.91 4.13 14.89
C LYS A 34 -15.29 2.79 15.27
N GLU A 35 -14.68 2.75 16.45
CA GLU A 35 -14.26 1.49 17.09
C GLU A 35 -15.48 0.63 17.50
N VAL A 36 -16.69 1.20 17.51
CA VAL A 36 -17.94 0.48 17.81
C VAL A 36 -18.92 0.66 16.66
N LEU A 37 -19.04 -0.39 15.85
CA LEU A 37 -20.09 -0.56 14.85
C LEU A 37 -21.27 -1.29 15.50
N GLY A 38 -22.49 -0.90 15.12
CA GLY A 38 -23.71 -1.59 15.55
C GLY A 38 -23.88 -2.91 14.81
N ALA A 39 -24.66 -3.84 15.37
CA ALA A 39 -24.94 -5.15 14.76
C ALA A 39 -25.47 -5.08 13.30
N ASN A 40 -26.05 -3.94 12.91
CA ASN A 40 -26.61 -3.71 11.58
C ASN A 40 -25.57 -3.24 10.55
N ASP A 41 -24.35 -2.84 10.96
CA ASP A 41 -23.36 -2.29 10.03
C ASP A 41 -22.84 -3.34 9.04
N ALA A 42 -22.66 -4.60 9.47
CA ALA A 42 -22.31 -5.70 8.59
C ALA A 42 -23.43 -6.00 7.58
N GLN A 43 -24.69 -5.94 8.03
CA GLN A 43 -25.86 -6.17 7.18
C GLN A 43 -25.99 -5.07 6.12
N LEU A 44 -25.87 -3.80 6.52
CA LEU A 44 -25.88 -2.68 5.61
C LEU A 44 -24.74 -2.79 4.59
N PHE A 45 -23.53 -3.09 5.04
CA PHE A 45 -22.38 -3.26 4.16
C PHE A 45 -22.63 -4.35 3.11
N ASN A 46 -23.12 -5.51 3.51
CA ASN A 46 -23.41 -6.60 2.59
C ASN A 46 -24.51 -6.22 1.57
N GLN A 47 -25.54 -5.48 2.01
CA GLN A 47 -26.60 -5.00 1.13
C GLN A 47 -26.09 -3.99 0.11
N GLU A 48 -25.26 -3.03 0.54
CA GLU A 48 -24.69 -2.01 -0.32
C GLU A 48 -23.67 -2.62 -1.29
N LEU A 49 -22.79 -3.50 -0.81
CA LEU A 49 -21.83 -4.23 -1.64
C LEU A 49 -22.55 -5.05 -2.73
N ALA A 50 -23.66 -5.70 -2.42
CA ALA A 50 -24.45 -6.44 -3.41
C ALA A 50 -24.98 -5.53 -4.53
N LYS A 51 -25.38 -4.29 -4.21
CA LYS A 51 -25.78 -3.29 -5.22
C LYS A 51 -24.59 -2.85 -6.08
N PHE A 52 -23.46 -2.55 -5.44
CA PHE A 52 -22.25 -2.12 -6.16
C PHE A 52 -21.74 -3.20 -7.12
N LYS A 53 -21.77 -4.47 -6.72
CA LYS A 53 -21.38 -5.61 -7.55
C LYS A 53 -22.10 -5.68 -8.90
N GLU A 54 -23.29 -5.09 -9.00
CA GLU A 54 -24.04 -5.06 -10.26
C GLU A 54 -23.68 -3.90 -11.20
N THR A 55 -22.99 -2.87 -10.70
CA THR A 55 -22.62 -1.68 -11.47
C THR A 55 -21.52 -1.96 -12.50
N ALA A 56 -21.51 -1.18 -13.59
CA ALA A 56 -20.50 -1.29 -14.63
C ALA A 56 -19.09 -0.97 -14.10
N GLY A 57 -18.94 0.13 -13.35
CA GLY A 57 -17.66 0.53 -12.75
C GLY A 57 -17.07 -0.53 -11.81
N PHE A 58 -17.89 -1.15 -10.96
CA PHE A 58 -17.41 -2.23 -10.09
C PHE A 58 -16.93 -3.43 -10.90
N LYS A 59 -17.70 -3.86 -11.92
CA LYS A 59 -17.34 -5.01 -12.78
C LYS A 59 -16.07 -4.73 -13.59
N LYS A 60 -15.89 -3.50 -14.09
CA LYS A 60 -14.68 -3.04 -14.77
C LYS A 60 -13.48 -3.13 -13.84
N ALA A 61 -13.53 -2.45 -12.69
CA ALA A 61 -12.43 -2.46 -11.72
C ALA A 61 -12.12 -3.87 -11.21
N SER A 62 -13.14 -4.70 -10.98
CA SER A 62 -12.97 -6.13 -10.64
C SER A 62 -12.25 -6.92 -11.73
N THR A 63 -12.46 -6.59 -13.00
CA THR A 63 -11.75 -7.23 -14.13
C THR A 63 -10.29 -6.82 -14.15
N GLU A 64 -10.00 -5.54 -13.89
CA GLU A 64 -8.62 -5.04 -13.78
C GLU A 64 -7.87 -5.65 -12.59
N VAL A 65 -8.53 -5.81 -11.44
CA VAL A 65 -7.98 -6.55 -10.28
C VAL A 65 -7.67 -8.01 -10.66
N ALA A 66 -8.57 -8.67 -11.39
CA ALA A 66 -8.33 -10.04 -11.86
C ALA A 66 -7.17 -10.12 -12.85
N LEU A 67 -7.04 -9.15 -13.76
CA LEU A 67 -5.94 -9.08 -14.72
C LEU A 67 -4.59 -8.91 -14.01
N ALA A 68 -4.51 -8.08 -12.96
CA ALA A 68 -3.30 -7.96 -12.15
C ALA A 68 -2.86 -9.31 -11.56
N ALA A 69 -3.81 -10.13 -11.10
CA ALA A 69 -3.52 -11.48 -10.62
C ALA A 69 -3.06 -12.42 -11.76
N GLN A 70 -3.62 -12.27 -12.97
CA GLN A 70 -3.18 -13.03 -14.15
C GLN A 70 -1.76 -12.67 -14.57
N ILE A 71 -1.37 -11.40 -14.53
CA ILE A 71 0.00 -10.96 -14.82
C ILE A 71 1.00 -11.62 -13.85
N ASN A 72 0.66 -11.70 -12.57
CA ASN A 72 1.46 -12.44 -11.60
C ASN A 72 1.56 -13.94 -11.93
N GLY A 73 0.46 -14.57 -12.35
CA GLY A 73 0.44 -15.98 -12.74
C GLY A 73 1.21 -16.26 -14.04
N ALA A 74 1.27 -15.30 -14.95
CA ALA A 74 2.02 -15.38 -16.19
C ALA A 74 3.53 -15.20 -16.02
N TYR A 75 3.99 -14.87 -14.79
CA TYR A 75 5.39 -14.55 -14.53
C TYR A 75 6.31 -15.58 -15.16
N GLU A 76 6.21 -16.87 -14.81
CA GLU A 76 7.13 -17.91 -15.33
C GLU A 76 7.10 -18.04 -16.87
N SER A 77 5.91 -17.96 -17.47
CA SER A 77 5.70 -18.22 -18.91
C SER A 77 5.99 -17.04 -19.84
N SER A 78 6.23 -15.84 -19.30
CA SER A 78 6.36 -14.60 -20.08
C SER A 78 7.76 -13.98 -19.99
N THR A 79 8.15 -13.24 -21.03
CA THR A 79 9.36 -12.40 -21.01
C THR A 79 9.13 -11.11 -20.21
N SER A 80 10.20 -10.42 -19.83
CA SER A 80 10.10 -9.11 -19.18
C SER A 80 9.29 -8.13 -20.03
N ASP A 81 9.59 -8.02 -21.33
CA ASP A 81 8.89 -7.08 -22.23
C ASP A 81 7.39 -7.38 -22.34
N GLN A 82 7.01 -8.66 -22.39
CA GLN A 82 5.60 -9.06 -22.41
C GLN A 82 4.88 -8.63 -21.13
N LEU A 83 5.50 -8.85 -19.98
CA LEU A 83 4.95 -8.45 -18.68
C LEU A 83 4.89 -6.92 -18.55
N VAL A 84 5.91 -6.17 -19.01
CA VAL A 84 5.89 -4.70 -19.07
C VAL A 84 4.75 -4.20 -19.95
N GLY A 85 4.52 -4.83 -21.11
CA GLY A 85 3.40 -4.51 -22.00
C GLY A 85 2.06 -4.64 -21.30
N LEU A 86 1.79 -5.79 -20.66
CA LEU A 86 0.57 -6.02 -19.90
C LEU A 86 0.36 -5.00 -18.78
N PHE A 87 1.44 -4.60 -18.09
CA PHE A 87 1.36 -3.58 -17.05
C PHE A 87 1.10 -2.18 -17.59
N THR A 88 1.72 -1.82 -18.71
CA THR A 88 1.55 -0.50 -19.32
C THR A 88 0.11 -0.30 -19.77
N ASP A 89 -0.55 -1.34 -20.27
CA ASP A 89 -1.96 -1.28 -20.65
C ASP A 89 -2.88 -1.12 -19.43
N LEU A 90 -2.54 -1.75 -18.30
CA LEU A 90 -3.36 -1.77 -17.08
C LEU A 90 -3.17 -0.53 -16.19
N ALA A 91 -1.94 -0.04 -16.05
CA ALA A 91 -1.62 1.26 -15.45
C ALA A 91 -0.40 1.88 -16.11
N PRO A 92 -0.61 2.73 -17.13
CA PRO A 92 0.47 3.32 -17.90
C PRO A 92 1.52 4.03 -17.03
N TYR A 93 1.08 4.77 -16.01
CA TYR A 93 1.97 5.51 -15.13
C TYR A 93 2.87 4.61 -14.28
N VAL A 94 2.33 3.49 -13.80
CA VAL A 94 3.06 2.55 -12.95
C VAL A 94 3.96 1.66 -13.81
N GLY A 95 3.48 1.17 -14.95
CA GLY A 95 4.23 0.30 -15.87
C GLY A 95 5.43 0.99 -16.55
N GLN A 96 5.43 2.32 -16.63
CA GLN A 96 6.54 3.11 -17.18
C GLN A 96 7.64 3.43 -16.15
N ALA A 97 7.49 3.04 -14.89
CA ALA A 97 8.53 3.30 -13.88
C ALA A 97 9.82 2.52 -14.21
N GLU A 98 10.92 3.23 -14.43
CA GLU A 98 12.22 2.64 -14.80
C GLU A 98 12.69 1.59 -13.78
N GLN A 99 12.53 1.89 -12.48
CA GLN A 99 12.93 0.98 -11.40
C GLN A 99 12.17 -0.36 -11.46
N PHE A 100 10.90 -0.34 -11.89
CA PHE A 100 10.10 -1.54 -12.09
C PHE A 100 10.63 -2.40 -13.24
N GLN A 101 10.91 -1.79 -14.38
CA GLN A 101 11.46 -2.49 -15.54
C GLN A 101 12.80 -3.13 -15.19
N ASN A 102 13.62 -2.43 -14.41
CA ASN A 102 14.90 -2.93 -13.92
C ASN A 102 14.75 -4.14 -12.98
N TRP A 103 13.81 -4.12 -12.04
CA TRP A 103 13.57 -5.26 -11.15
C TRP A 103 13.07 -6.50 -11.87
N LEU A 104 12.14 -6.31 -12.82
CA LEU A 104 11.60 -7.38 -13.64
C LEU A 104 12.66 -7.97 -14.57
N ALA A 105 13.45 -7.12 -15.23
CA ALA A 105 14.59 -7.57 -16.03
C ALA A 105 15.56 -8.39 -15.16
N THR A 106 15.94 -7.87 -14.00
CA THR A 106 16.83 -8.57 -13.06
C THR A 106 16.27 -9.92 -12.64
N SER A 107 14.98 -10.00 -12.29
CA SER A 107 14.37 -11.25 -11.83
C SER A 107 14.25 -12.30 -12.93
N LYS A 108 14.30 -11.88 -14.20
CA LYS A 108 14.18 -12.70 -15.41
C LYS A 108 15.50 -13.00 -16.10
N ASN A 109 16.64 -12.51 -15.61
CA ASN A 109 17.94 -12.64 -16.26
C ASN A 109 18.50 -14.07 -16.39
N GLY A 110 17.75 -15.12 -16.02
CA GLY A 110 18.16 -16.52 -16.21
C GLY A 110 19.47 -16.86 -15.50
N ILE A 111 19.76 -16.22 -14.37
CA ILE A 111 21.02 -16.38 -13.67
C ILE A 111 21.06 -17.77 -13.04
N GLU A 112 21.95 -18.63 -13.51
CA GLU A 112 22.17 -19.98 -12.98
C GLU A 112 23.20 -20.00 -11.84
N ASP A 113 24.06 -18.99 -11.77
CA ASP A 113 25.06 -18.84 -10.72
C ASP A 113 24.43 -18.60 -9.35
N PHE A 114 25.08 -19.13 -8.31
CA PHE A 114 24.71 -18.81 -6.92
C PHE A 114 24.97 -17.32 -6.62
N ALA A 115 24.05 -16.75 -5.82
CA ALA A 115 24.17 -15.39 -5.33
C ALA A 115 25.24 -15.30 -4.23
N GLU A 116 25.99 -14.21 -4.22
CA GLU A 116 27.03 -13.90 -3.23
C GLU A 116 27.00 -12.40 -2.89
N PRO A 117 27.62 -11.94 -1.79
CA PRO A 117 27.74 -10.52 -1.52
C PRO A 117 28.33 -9.75 -2.70
N GLY A 118 27.57 -8.80 -3.26
CA GLY A 118 27.96 -8.03 -4.44
C GLY A 118 27.68 -8.70 -5.79
N LYS A 119 27.16 -9.93 -5.82
CA LYS A 119 26.85 -10.71 -7.03
C LYS A 119 25.41 -11.20 -7.03
N ALA A 120 24.62 -10.76 -8.02
CA ALA A 120 23.28 -11.27 -8.23
C ALA A 120 23.28 -12.76 -8.61
N GLY A 121 22.24 -13.50 -8.24
CA GLY A 121 22.14 -14.92 -8.58
C GLY A 121 21.01 -15.67 -7.86
N LYS A 122 21.12 -17.00 -7.84
CA LYS A 122 20.21 -17.89 -7.13
C LYS A 122 20.55 -17.96 -5.64
N LEU A 123 19.58 -17.64 -4.80
CA LEU A 123 19.57 -17.91 -3.37
C LEU A 123 18.48 -18.94 -3.08
N GLY A 124 18.86 -20.22 -3.04
CA GLY A 124 17.90 -21.33 -3.11
C GLY A 124 17.10 -21.26 -4.42
N ASN A 125 15.77 -21.25 -4.32
CA ASN A 125 14.87 -21.11 -5.48
C ASN A 125 14.53 -19.65 -5.82
N ARG A 126 15.21 -18.66 -5.20
CA ARG A 126 14.93 -17.23 -5.37
C ARG A 126 15.99 -16.58 -6.24
N ILE A 127 15.60 -15.63 -7.09
CA ILE A 127 16.54 -14.76 -7.82
C ILE A 127 16.69 -13.45 -7.05
N VAL A 128 17.91 -13.14 -6.63
CA VAL A 128 18.23 -11.96 -5.84
C VAL A 128 19.25 -11.08 -6.55
N ASN A 129 19.19 -9.77 -6.30
CA ASN A 129 20.21 -8.82 -6.77
C ASN A 129 21.51 -8.93 -5.96
N ALA A 130 22.51 -8.10 -6.29
CA ALA A 130 23.81 -8.05 -5.61
C ALA A 130 23.75 -7.76 -4.10
N LYS A 131 22.63 -7.20 -3.61
CA LYS A 131 22.34 -6.91 -2.20
C LYS A 131 21.48 -7.98 -1.52
N GLY A 132 21.24 -9.09 -2.21
CA GLY A 132 20.46 -10.21 -1.69
C GLY A 132 18.95 -9.98 -1.71
N VAL A 133 18.43 -8.89 -2.30
CA VAL A 133 17.00 -8.59 -2.36
C VAL A 133 16.34 -9.35 -3.52
N GLU A 134 15.23 -10.04 -3.27
CA GLU A 134 14.45 -10.76 -4.29
C GLU A 134 13.67 -9.75 -5.16
N THR A 135 14.20 -9.42 -6.34
CA THR A 135 13.63 -8.37 -7.19
C THR A 135 12.25 -8.75 -7.76
N PHE A 136 11.95 -10.04 -7.86
CA PHE A 136 10.60 -10.50 -8.21
C PHE A 136 9.57 -10.10 -7.15
N MET A 137 9.91 -10.09 -5.85
CA MET A 137 8.98 -9.65 -4.81
C MET A 137 8.76 -8.15 -4.82
N LEU A 138 9.80 -7.36 -5.12
CA LEU A 138 9.66 -5.92 -5.33
C LEU A 138 8.70 -5.63 -6.49
N TYR A 139 8.86 -6.32 -7.61
CA TYR A 139 7.94 -6.28 -8.75
C TYR A 139 6.51 -6.68 -8.32
N LYS A 140 6.36 -7.89 -7.76
CA LYS A 140 5.06 -8.47 -7.44
C LYS A 140 4.30 -7.59 -6.46
N LYS A 141 4.86 -7.26 -5.29
CA LYS A 141 4.15 -6.51 -4.25
C LYS A 141 4.12 -5.01 -4.50
N GLY A 142 5.25 -4.45 -4.95
CA GLY A 142 5.35 -3.02 -5.23
C GLY A 142 4.39 -2.57 -6.32
N ILE A 143 4.15 -3.41 -7.33
CA ILE A 143 3.41 -3.00 -8.52
C ILE A 143 2.03 -3.63 -8.61
N THR A 144 1.82 -4.92 -8.32
CA THR A 144 0.43 -5.42 -8.32
C THR A 144 -0.38 -4.90 -7.14
N GLY A 145 0.26 -4.68 -5.98
CA GLY A 145 -0.34 -3.93 -4.88
C GLY A 145 -0.43 -2.43 -5.21
N GLY A 146 0.66 -1.85 -5.71
CA GLY A 146 0.74 -0.43 -6.05
C GLY A 146 -0.27 0.02 -7.11
N LEU A 147 -0.57 -0.82 -8.10
CA LEU A 147 -1.61 -0.60 -9.12
C LEU A 147 -2.99 -0.41 -8.49
N GLN A 148 -3.38 -1.33 -7.61
CA GLN A 148 -4.68 -1.26 -6.95
C GLN A 148 -4.76 0.00 -6.09
N ILE A 149 -3.68 0.33 -5.37
CA ILE A 149 -3.63 1.54 -4.53
C ILE A 149 -3.67 2.80 -5.38
N HIS A 150 -2.93 2.84 -6.49
CA HIS A 150 -2.95 3.96 -7.44
C HIS A 150 -4.36 4.19 -7.98
N ASN A 151 -5.02 3.14 -8.46
CA ASN A 151 -6.37 3.27 -9.00
C ASN A 151 -7.38 3.72 -7.94
N ILE A 152 -7.30 3.19 -6.71
CA ILE A 152 -8.09 3.68 -5.57
C ILE A 152 -7.83 5.18 -5.33
N THR A 153 -6.56 5.58 -5.26
CA THR A 153 -6.14 6.98 -5.06
C THR A 153 -6.70 7.90 -6.14
N GLU A 154 -6.61 7.51 -7.41
CA GLU A 154 -7.11 8.32 -8.52
C GLU A 154 -8.64 8.45 -8.47
N ARG A 155 -9.37 7.40 -8.07
CA ARG A 155 -10.82 7.49 -7.85
C ARG A 155 -11.17 8.41 -6.69
N ILE A 156 -10.45 8.33 -5.58
CA ILE A 156 -10.62 9.25 -4.44
C ILE A 156 -10.43 10.70 -4.88
N LYS A 157 -9.37 11.00 -5.63
CA LYS A 157 -9.10 12.35 -6.14
C LYS A 157 -10.23 12.87 -7.03
N SER A 158 -10.68 12.07 -8.01
CA SER A 158 -11.80 12.47 -8.89
C SER A 158 -13.09 12.71 -8.11
N ILE A 159 -13.44 11.84 -7.15
CA ILE A 159 -14.64 12.03 -6.33
C ILE A 159 -14.56 13.34 -5.54
N LYS A 160 -13.42 13.62 -4.91
CA LYS A 160 -13.19 14.86 -4.15
C LYS A 160 -13.29 16.11 -5.02
N GLN A 161 -12.94 16.00 -6.30
CA GLN A 161 -13.10 17.05 -7.32
C GLN A 161 -14.53 17.14 -7.89
N GLY A 162 -15.45 16.27 -7.47
CA GLY A 162 -16.84 16.23 -7.94
C GLY A 162 -17.00 15.59 -9.33
N GLN A 163 -15.99 14.92 -9.85
CA GLN A 163 -16.02 14.27 -11.15
C GLN A 163 -16.68 12.90 -11.04
N ASP A 164 -17.74 12.66 -11.83
CA ASP A 164 -18.44 11.37 -11.98
C ASP A 164 -18.56 10.58 -10.67
N VAL A 165 -18.98 11.26 -9.59
CA VAL A 165 -18.86 10.80 -8.20
C VAL A 165 -19.37 9.37 -8.00
N GLN A 166 -20.55 9.06 -8.56
CA GLN A 166 -21.15 7.72 -8.43
C GLN A 166 -20.31 6.66 -9.15
N GLU A 167 -19.87 6.92 -10.36
CA GLU A 167 -19.11 5.94 -11.13
C GLU A 167 -17.73 5.71 -10.53
N ASN A 168 -17.07 6.78 -10.09
CA ASN A 168 -15.79 6.67 -9.40
C ASN A 168 -15.90 5.94 -8.05
N LEU A 169 -17.01 6.09 -7.33
CA LEU A 169 -17.27 5.30 -6.13
C LEU A 169 -17.48 3.82 -6.48
N ASN A 170 -18.22 3.52 -7.56
CA ASN A 170 -18.41 2.15 -8.04
C ASN A 170 -17.07 1.48 -8.37
N GLU A 171 -16.21 2.16 -9.13
CA GLU A 171 -14.87 1.67 -9.49
C GLU A 171 -13.97 1.50 -8.27
N LEU A 172 -13.93 2.49 -7.37
CA LEU A 172 -13.16 2.43 -6.12
C LEU A 172 -13.50 1.17 -5.31
N LEU A 173 -14.79 0.87 -5.15
CA LEU A 173 -15.23 -0.32 -4.42
C LEU A 173 -14.90 -1.61 -5.19
N GLY A 174 -14.90 -1.57 -6.53
CA GLY A 174 -14.45 -2.68 -7.36
C GLY A 174 -12.96 -2.98 -7.18
N TYR A 175 -12.10 -1.96 -7.02
CA TYR A 175 -10.68 -2.19 -6.70
C TYR A 175 -10.49 -2.76 -5.28
N LEU A 176 -11.25 -2.27 -4.29
CA LEU A 176 -11.18 -2.77 -2.92
C LEU A 176 -11.68 -4.22 -2.77
N PHE A 177 -12.76 -4.58 -3.48
CA PHE A 177 -13.58 -5.75 -3.15
C PHE A 177 -13.92 -6.65 -4.33
N GLY A 178 -13.48 -6.31 -5.54
CA GLY A 178 -13.72 -7.12 -6.73
C GLY A 178 -13.10 -8.52 -6.63
N VAL A 179 -13.44 -9.37 -7.60
CA VAL A 179 -13.02 -10.77 -7.78
C VAL A 179 -13.71 -11.76 -6.86
N ASP A 180 -13.76 -11.48 -5.56
CA ASP A 180 -14.24 -12.46 -4.57
C ASP A 180 -15.75 -12.37 -4.32
N ASN A 181 -16.37 -13.54 -4.15
CA ASN A 181 -17.68 -13.62 -3.51
C ASN A 181 -17.48 -13.72 -2.00
N PHE A 182 -17.76 -12.63 -1.28
CA PHE A 182 -17.64 -12.59 0.17
C PHE A 182 -18.77 -11.80 0.81
N SER A 183 -18.92 -12.02 2.11
CA SER A 183 -19.73 -11.20 3.01
C SER A 183 -18.93 -10.86 4.25
N VAL A 184 -19.41 -9.87 4.98
CA VAL A 184 -18.87 -9.46 6.28
C VAL A 184 -19.86 -9.87 7.37
N THR A 185 -19.35 -10.43 8.47
CA THR A 185 -20.15 -10.76 9.66
C THR A 185 -19.41 -10.35 10.93
N THR A 186 -20.06 -10.45 12.09
CA THR A 186 -19.43 -10.29 13.40
C THR A 186 -19.28 -11.65 14.07
N ASN A 187 -18.10 -11.92 14.64
CA ASN A 187 -17.88 -13.14 15.42
C ASN A 187 -18.48 -13.04 16.84
N SER A 188 -18.29 -14.08 17.66
CA SER A 188 -18.81 -14.15 19.03
C SER A 188 -18.28 -13.05 19.97
N LYS A 189 -17.20 -12.36 19.60
CA LYS A 189 -16.62 -11.22 20.32
C LYS A 189 -17.07 -9.86 19.75
N GLY A 190 -17.99 -9.85 18.78
CA GLY A 190 -18.47 -8.63 18.11
C GLY A 190 -17.49 -8.06 17.08
N LYS A 191 -16.43 -8.80 16.71
CA LYS A 191 -15.42 -8.35 15.76
C LYS A 191 -15.82 -8.69 14.33
N PHE A 192 -15.62 -7.75 13.42
CA PHE A 192 -15.85 -7.95 11.98
C PHE A 192 -14.90 -9.01 11.42
N GLN A 193 -15.43 -9.93 10.62
CA GLN A 193 -14.65 -10.93 9.89
C GLN A 193 -15.22 -11.13 8.48
N LEU A 194 -14.35 -11.53 7.56
CA LEU A 194 -14.74 -11.91 6.21
C LEU A 194 -15.20 -13.37 6.16
N ILE A 195 -16.21 -13.63 5.33
CA ILE A 195 -16.63 -14.97 4.93
C ILE A 195 -16.55 -15.03 3.40
N VAL A 196 -15.55 -15.72 2.87
CA VAL A 196 -15.28 -15.84 1.43
C VAL A 196 -15.80 -17.18 0.95
N ASP A 197 -16.62 -17.19 -0.09
CA ASP A 197 -17.25 -18.39 -0.64
C ASP A 197 -17.93 -19.27 0.44
N GLY A 198 -18.52 -18.63 1.46
CA GLY A 198 -19.18 -19.32 2.58
C GLY A 198 -18.23 -19.90 3.63
N ASN A 199 -16.93 -19.58 3.58
CA ASN A 199 -15.91 -20.12 4.47
C ASN A 199 -15.06 -19.00 5.11
N GLU A 200 -14.95 -19.00 6.44
CA GLU A 200 -14.16 -18.02 7.21
C GLU A 200 -12.64 -18.17 7.03
N LYS A 201 -12.18 -19.35 6.58
CA LYS A 201 -10.76 -19.67 6.37
C LYS A 201 -10.36 -19.60 4.89
N ALA A 202 -11.32 -19.35 4.00
CA ALA A 202 -11.01 -19.23 2.58
C ALA A 202 -10.17 -17.98 2.34
N ARG A 203 -9.08 -18.15 1.58
CA ARG A 203 -8.18 -17.06 1.22
C ARG A 203 -8.80 -16.25 0.08
N PRO A 204 -9.00 -14.92 0.23
CA PRO A 204 -9.40 -14.06 -0.88
C PRO A 204 -8.41 -14.14 -2.05
N LYS A 205 -8.92 -14.08 -3.28
CA LYS A 205 -8.13 -13.96 -4.51
C LYS A 205 -7.66 -12.53 -4.73
N ASN A 206 -8.47 -11.55 -4.32
CA ASN A 206 -8.05 -10.16 -4.24
C ASN A 206 -7.04 -10.01 -3.09
N GLU A 207 -5.78 -9.75 -3.45
CA GLU A 207 -4.69 -9.63 -2.49
C GLU A 207 -4.90 -8.49 -1.48
N LEU A 208 -5.47 -7.35 -1.88
CA LEU A 208 -5.78 -6.27 -0.94
C LEU A 208 -6.84 -6.71 0.07
N LEU A 209 -7.91 -7.38 -0.39
CA LEU A 209 -8.93 -7.94 0.50
C LEU A 209 -8.35 -8.97 1.47
N ARG A 210 -7.40 -9.78 1.01
CA ARG A 210 -6.65 -10.69 1.87
C ARG A 210 -5.88 -9.95 2.96
N TYR A 211 -5.16 -8.90 2.62
CA TYR A 211 -4.41 -8.15 3.64
C TYR A 211 -5.33 -7.37 4.57
N ILE A 212 -6.46 -6.84 4.10
CA ILE A 212 -7.52 -6.30 4.98
C ILE A 212 -7.90 -7.33 6.04
N ASN A 213 -8.14 -8.58 5.63
CA ASN A 213 -8.47 -9.66 6.56
C ASN A 213 -7.35 -9.90 7.58
N GLN A 214 -6.12 -10.10 7.10
CA GLN A 214 -4.97 -10.45 7.94
C GLN A 214 -4.63 -9.37 8.95
N VAL A 215 -4.50 -8.11 8.54
CA VAL A 215 -4.17 -7.03 9.48
C VAL A 215 -5.31 -6.77 10.46
N SER A 216 -6.54 -7.13 10.09
CA SER A 216 -7.69 -7.01 10.99
C SER A 216 -7.78 -8.15 12.00
N GLU A 217 -6.92 -9.18 11.96
CA GLU A 217 -6.89 -10.25 12.98
C GLU A 217 -6.42 -9.73 14.34
N ASN A 218 -5.57 -8.69 14.37
CA ASN A 218 -5.23 -7.96 15.58
C ASN A 218 -6.32 -6.93 15.91
N GLU A 219 -6.79 -6.91 17.16
CA GLU A 219 -7.86 -6.01 17.62
C GLU A 219 -7.45 -4.54 17.63
N LYS A 220 -6.15 -4.24 17.69
CA LYS A 220 -5.61 -2.87 17.70
C LYS A 220 -5.45 -2.27 16.31
N THR A 221 -5.69 -3.05 15.26
CA THR A 221 -5.64 -2.65 13.85
C THR A 221 -6.99 -2.92 13.19
N PRO A 222 -8.08 -2.19 13.57
CA PRO A 222 -9.45 -2.48 13.15
C PRO A 222 -9.75 -2.03 11.70
N ILE A 223 -8.88 -2.36 10.76
CA ILE A 223 -8.90 -1.91 9.37
C ILE A 223 -10.20 -2.31 8.66
N LEU A 224 -10.65 -3.56 8.80
CA LEU A 224 -11.91 -4.02 8.22
C LEU A 224 -13.10 -3.22 8.77
N ALA A 225 -13.14 -2.97 10.07
CA ALA A 225 -14.21 -2.18 10.68
C ALA A 225 -14.21 -0.73 10.15
N ASN A 226 -13.04 -0.09 10.07
CA ASN A 226 -12.91 1.26 9.53
C ASN A 226 -13.40 1.34 8.08
N ILE A 227 -13.00 0.38 7.25
CA ILE A 227 -13.41 0.30 5.84
C ILE A 227 -14.93 0.05 5.74
N VAL A 228 -15.49 -0.88 6.51
CA VAL A 228 -16.95 -1.15 6.53
C VAL A 228 -17.73 0.11 6.91
N SER A 229 -17.29 0.83 7.94
CA SER A 229 -17.91 2.07 8.39
C SER A 229 -17.89 3.16 7.31
N ALA A 230 -16.73 3.34 6.68
CA ALA A 230 -16.53 4.33 5.63
C ALA A 230 -17.36 4.01 4.39
N VAL A 231 -17.41 2.75 3.96
CA VAL A 231 -18.20 2.33 2.79
C VAL A 231 -19.70 2.55 3.03
N ASN A 232 -20.22 2.14 4.19
CA ASN A 232 -21.62 2.40 4.56
C ASN A 232 -21.95 3.91 4.54
N THR A 233 -21.05 4.72 5.08
CA THR A 233 -21.24 6.18 5.11
C THR A 233 -21.18 6.77 3.70
N ALA A 234 -20.19 6.40 2.89
CA ALA A 234 -20.02 6.86 1.52
C ALA A 234 -21.23 6.51 0.64
N SER A 235 -21.73 5.26 0.71
CA SER A 235 -22.81 4.79 -0.14
C SER A 235 -24.16 5.45 0.20
N THR A 236 -24.44 5.65 1.49
CA THR A 236 -25.70 6.25 1.95
C THR A 236 -25.70 7.78 1.95
N ASN A 237 -24.53 8.42 1.85
CA ASN A 237 -24.37 9.87 1.91
C ASN A 237 -23.64 10.44 0.69
N ILE A 238 -23.78 9.84 -0.48
CA ILE A 238 -23.05 10.26 -1.69
C ILE A 238 -23.28 11.73 -2.08
N LYS A 239 -24.43 12.31 -1.70
CA LYS A 239 -24.77 13.72 -1.95
C LYS A 239 -24.26 14.69 -0.86
N ASP A 240 -23.84 14.17 0.29
CA ASP A 240 -23.23 14.96 1.37
C ASP A 240 -21.71 14.92 1.19
N GLN A 241 -21.17 15.92 0.50
CA GLN A 241 -19.75 15.98 0.14
C GLN A 241 -18.83 15.91 1.37
N LYS A 242 -19.26 16.45 2.51
CA LYS A 242 -18.46 16.42 3.74
C LYS A 242 -18.32 14.98 4.25
N LYS A 243 -19.44 14.26 4.39
CA LYS A 243 -19.42 12.86 4.85
C LYS A 243 -18.74 11.93 3.85
N LEU A 244 -18.97 12.15 2.55
CA LEU A 244 -18.31 11.38 1.51
C LEU A 244 -16.79 11.56 1.57
N ASN A 245 -16.31 12.80 1.62
CA ASN A 245 -14.87 13.08 1.73
C ASN A 245 -14.24 12.45 2.98
N GLN A 246 -14.92 12.56 4.14
CA GLN A 246 -14.46 11.94 5.38
C GLN A 246 -14.38 10.41 5.27
N SER A 247 -15.32 9.79 4.54
CA SER A 247 -15.31 8.34 4.29
C SER A 247 -14.16 7.94 3.38
N LEU A 248 -13.90 8.70 2.32
CA LEU A 248 -12.76 8.47 1.42
C LEU A 248 -11.42 8.63 2.14
N ASP A 249 -11.32 9.57 3.08
CA ASP A 249 -10.12 9.75 3.90
C ASP A 249 -9.83 8.51 4.74
N VAL A 250 -10.85 7.95 5.38
CA VAL A 250 -10.73 6.71 6.18
C VAL A 250 -10.34 5.51 5.31
N ILE A 251 -10.91 5.39 4.11
CA ILE A 251 -10.53 4.35 3.15
C ILE A 251 -9.07 4.51 2.77
N SER A 252 -8.64 5.72 2.39
CA SER A 252 -7.27 6.00 1.97
C SER A 252 -6.25 5.71 3.08
N GLU A 253 -6.53 6.18 4.30
CA GLU A 253 -5.70 5.91 5.47
C GLU A 253 -5.60 4.41 5.77
N SER A 254 -6.72 3.70 5.68
CA SER A 254 -6.78 2.26 5.95
C SER A 254 -5.96 1.48 4.92
N VAL A 255 -6.10 1.83 3.64
CA VAL A 255 -5.32 1.24 2.55
C VAL A 255 -3.82 1.45 2.75
N ALA A 256 -3.38 2.69 3.02
CA ALA A 256 -1.97 2.97 3.28
C ALA A 256 -1.43 2.23 4.53
N LYS A 257 -2.22 2.17 5.61
CA LYS A 257 -1.85 1.44 6.83
C LYS A 257 -1.68 -0.06 6.60
N ILE A 258 -2.48 -0.69 5.73
CA ILE A 258 -2.32 -2.11 5.40
C ILE A 258 -0.92 -2.39 4.87
N LEU A 259 -0.45 -1.59 3.90
CA LEU A 259 0.87 -1.75 3.31
C LEU A 259 1.97 -1.63 4.38
N ALA A 260 1.89 -0.61 5.22
CA ALA A 260 2.88 -0.38 6.25
C ALA A 260 2.87 -1.43 7.37
N LEU A 261 1.69 -1.86 7.83
CA LEU A 261 1.57 -2.94 8.82
C LEU A 261 2.19 -4.23 8.27
N ARG A 262 1.91 -4.59 7.01
CA ARG A 262 2.51 -5.78 6.40
C ARG A 262 4.02 -5.64 6.20
N ALA A 263 4.51 -4.47 5.80
CA ALA A 263 5.95 -4.21 5.71
C ALA A 263 6.64 -4.41 7.06
N VAL A 264 6.14 -3.76 8.12
CA VAL A 264 6.67 -3.87 9.48
C VAL A 264 6.64 -5.31 9.97
N HIS A 265 5.51 -6.01 9.78
CA HIS A 265 5.38 -7.41 10.16
C HIS A 265 6.48 -8.28 9.54
N TYR A 266 6.72 -8.15 8.23
CA TYR A 266 7.76 -8.93 7.56
C TYR A 266 9.17 -8.57 8.01
N PHE A 267 9.42 -7.30 8.32
CA PHE A 267 10.72 -6.88 8.83
C PHE A 267 10.95 -7.42 10.24
N ASP A 268 10.00 -7.24 11.15
CA ASP A 268 10.16 -7.58 12.56
C ASP A 268 10.19 -9.10 12.78
N GLU A 269 9.41 -9.87 12.02
CA GLU A 269 9.33 -11.33 12.16
C GLU A 269 10.59 -12.04 11.63
N PHE A 270 11.17 -11.56 10.51
CA PHE A 270 12.15 -12.34 9.75
C PHE A 270 13.58 -11.81 9.81
N VAL A 271 13.82 -10.62 10.34
CA VAL A 271 15.16 -9.99 10.27
C VAL A 271 16.24 -10.79 11.00
N ASP A 272 15.93 -11.38 12.15
CA ASP A 272 16.89 -12.16 12.93
C ASP A 272 17.25 -13.49 12.21
N GLU A 273 16.40 -13.95 11.28
CA GLU A 273 16.62 -15.15 10.49
C GLU A 273 17.63 -14.95 9.35
N LEU A 274 18.01 -13.71 9.02
CA LEU A 274 19.05 -13.43 8.02
C LEU A 274 20.39 -14.08 8.36
N SER A 275 20.69 -14.31 9.64
CA SER A 275 21.97 -14.91 10.07
C SER A 275 21.95 -16.43 10.05
N SER A 276 20.80 -17.07 9.80
CA SER A 276 20.64 -18.52 9.73
C SER A 276 20.71 -19.00 8.28
N GLU A 277 21.55 -19.99 7.99
CA GLU A 277 21.68 -20.52 6.63
C GLU A 277 20.39 -21.20 6.15
N ASP A 278 19.71 -21.93 7.02
CA ASP A 278 18.49 -22.68 6.73
C ASP A 278 17.25 -21.78 6.57
N LYS A 279 17.21 -20.63 7.24
CA LYS A 279 16.07 -19.71 7.21
C LYS A 279 16.27 -18.48 6.33
N ARG A 280 17.52 -18.14 5.96
CA ARG A 280 17.85 -16.96 5.14
C ARG A 280 17.01 -16.86 3.87
N VAL A 281 16.77 -17.97 3.17
CA VAL A 281 15.98 -17.96 1.92
C VAL A 281 14.55 -17.48 2.17
N THR A 282 13.93 -17.95 3.25
CA THR A 282 12.60 -17.49 3.68
C THR A 282 12.65 -16.04 4.14
N ALA A 283 13.64 -15.68 4.96
CA ALA A 283 13.79 -14.33 5.47
C ALA A 283 13.91 -13.29 4.34
N VAL A 284 14.80 -13.55 3.37
CA VAL A 284 14.97 -12.71 2.18
C VAL A 284 13.68 -12.59 1.40
N HIS A 285 12.95 -13.69 1.21
CA HIS A 285 11.68 -13.67 0.49
C HIS A 285 10.65 -12.76 1.16
N GLU A 286 10.38 -13.00 2.44
CA GLU A 286 9.35 -12.31 3.20
C GLU A 286 9.69 -10.82 3.38
N MET A 287 10.95 -10.48 3.67
CA MET A 287 11.36 -9.07 3.76
C MET A 287 11.41 -8.37 2.39
N SER A 288 11.70 -9.09 1.30
CA SER A 288 11.57 -8.51 -0.05
C SER A 288 10.11 -8.24 -0.40
N GLU A 289 9.16 -9.07 0.07
CA GLU A 289 7.72 -8.74 0.02
C GLU A 289 7.44 -7.46 0.82
N GLY A 290 8.00 -7.35 2.03
CA GLY A 290 7.96 -6.15 2.89
C GLY A 290 8.42 -4.88 2.17
N LEU A 291 9.58 -4.92 1.51
CA LEU A 291 10.11 -3.80 0.72
C LEU A 291 9.23 -3.44 -0.47
N GLY A 292 8.56 -4.42 -1.08
CA GLY A 292 7.56 -4.14 -2.10
C GLY A 292 6.35 -3.36 -1.55
N PHE A 293 5.87 -3.67 -0.33
CA PHE A 293 4.84 -2.83 0.29
C PHE A 293 5.32 -1.41 0.58
N VAL A 294 6.56 -1.24 1.03
CA VAL A 294 7.17 0.09 1.21
C VAL A 294 7.15 0.86 -0.10
N TYR A 295 7.56 0.23 -1.20
CA TYR A 295 7.52 0.85 -2.52
C TYR A 295 6.10 1.26 -2.94
N GLY A 296 5.09 0.43 -2.66
CA GLY A 296 3.70 0.70 -2.98
C GLY A 296 3.11 1.93 -2.28
N LEU A 297 3.69 2.37 -1.15
CA LEU A 297 3.20 3.53 -0.40
C LEU A 297 3.28 4.85 -1.19
N GLN A 298 4.13 4.93 -2.21
CA GLN A 298 4.20 6.10 -3.09
C GLN A 298 2.93 6.35 -3.91
N PHE A 299 2.06 5.34 -4.03
CA PHE A 299 0.81 5.44 -4.78
C PHE A 299 -0.40 5.73 -3.87
N SER A 300 -0.17 5.84 -2.56
CA SER A 300 -1.21 6.17 -1.59
C SER A 300 -1.68 7.62 -1.71
N TYR A 301 -2.79 7.94 -1.07
CA TYR A 301 -3.26 9.31 -0.89
C TYR A 301 -3.28 9.67 0.59
N ASN A 302 -2.63 10.78 0.95
CA ASN A 302 -2.66 11.34 2.29
C ASN A 302 -3.68 12.49 2.34
N PRO A 303 -4.83 12.30 3.00
CA PRO A 303 -5.86 13.33 3.15
C PRO A 303 -5.38 14.67 3.70
N ALA A 304 -4.33 14.67 4.54
CA ALA A 304 -3.84 15.88 5.18
C ALA A 304 -3.01 16.76 4.23
N THR A 305 -2.44 16.19 3.16
CA THR A 305 -1.53 16.91 2.25
C THR A 305 -2.00 16.91 0.80
N GLY A 306 -2.88 15.98 0.41
CA GLY A 306 -3.26 15.75 -0.98
C GLY A 306 -2.25 14.94 -1.80
N GLU A 307 -1.07 14.67 -1.23
CA GLU A 307 0.05 13.95 -1.84
C GLU A 307 0.17 12.52 -1.29
N PRO A 308 1.02 11.65 -1.85
CA PRO A 308 1.34 10.37 -1.23
C PRO A 308 1.98 10.49 0.15
N TYR A 309 1.83 9.46 1.00
CA TYR A 309 2.50 9.42 2.31
C TYR A 309 4.03 9.42 2.22
N PHE A 310 4.56 8.88 1.13
CA PHE A 310 5.98 8.83 0.83
C PHE A 310 6.17 9.16 -0.64
N SER A 311 7.17 9.97 -0.96
CA SER A 311 7.55 10.22 -2.34
C SER A 311 8.18 8.99 -3.00
N ASN A 312 8.20 8.97 -4.33
CA ASN A 312 8.93 7.95 -5.10
C ASN A 312 10.41 7.87 -4.68
N GLN A 313 11.07 9.03 -4.53
CA GLN A 313 12.48 9.09 -4.14
C GLN A 313 12.71 8.48 -2.75
N GLU A 314 11.88 8.83 -1.76
CA GLU A 314 12.03 8.28 -0.40
C GLU A 314 11.91 6.76 -0.37
N VAL A 315 10.90 6.19 -1.05
CA VAL A 315 10.73 4.73 -1.05
C VAL A 315 11.81 4.03 -1.87
N ALA A 316 12.29 4.65 -2.95
CA ALA A 316 13.41 4.13 -3.72
C ALA A 316 14.69 4.11 -2.88
N ASP A 317 14.96 5.17 -2.11
CA ASP A 317 16.10 5.26 -1.20
C ASP A 317 16.01 4.19 -0.10
N TYR A 318 14.84 3.96 0.48
CA TYR A 318 14.64 2.88 1.44
C TYR A 318 14.97 1.51 0.84
N VAL A 319 14.38 1.16 -0.30
CA VAL A 319 14.64 -0.13 -0.96
C VAL A 319 16.12 -0.29 -1.33
N ASN A 320 16.74 0.78 -1.84
CA ASN A 320 18.13 0.76 -2.25
C ASN A 320 19.11 0.76 -1.07
N SER A 321 18.69 1.16 0.12
CA SER A 321 19.55 1.19 1.32
C SER A 321 19.79 -0.19 1.95
N ILE A 322 19.01 -1.21 1.57
CA ILE A 322 19.06 -2.54 2.20
C ILE A 322 20.08 -3.45 1.53
N ASP A 323 20.92 -4.09 2.35
CA ASP A 323 21.79 -5.19 1.97
C ASP A 323 21.59 -6.40 2.90
N PHE A 324 20.88 -7.43 2.41
CA PHE A 324 20.57 -8.64 3.18
C PHE A 324 21.77 -9.57 3.39
N TRP A 325 22.91 -9.33 2.71
CA TRP A 325 24.15 -10.03 3.03
C TRP A 325 24.72 -9.59 4.37
N ASN A 326 24.51 -8.32 4.74
CA ASN A 326 24.89 -7.77 6.04
C ASN A 326 23.69 -7.74 7.00
N ALA A 327 23.42 -8.87 7.65
CA ALA A 327 22.26 -9.02 8.55
C ALA A 327 22.18 -7.93 9.65
N ARG A 328 23.32 -7.51 10.22
CA ARG A 328 23.35 -6.48 11.26
C ARG A 328 22.93 -5.12 10.71
N GLU A 329 23.45 -4.74 9.55
CA GLU A 329 23.13 -3.45 8.92
C GLU A 329 21.70 -3.44 8.39
N ALA A 330 21.28 -4.53 7.73
CA ALA A 330 19.89 -4.74 7.31
C ALA A 330 18.94 -4.54 8.50
N LYS A 331 19.24 -5.13 9.66
CA LYS A 331 18.43 -4.96 10.86
C LYS A 331 18.27 -3.51 11.29
N VAL A 332 19.36 -2.76 11.37
CA VAL A 332 19.30 -1.33 11.71
C VAL A 332 18.45 -0.55 10.70
N LYS A 333 18.63 -0.80 9.40
CA LYS A 333 17.90 -0.09 8.35
C LYS A 333 16.42 -0.43 8.33
N LEU A 334 16.08 -1.71 8.47
CA LEU A 334 14.69 -2.15 8.56
C LEU A 334 14.01 -1.62 9.82
N ASP A 335 14.73 -1.57 10.96
CA ASP A 335 14.25 -0.95 12.19
C ASP A 335 13.95 0.56 12.00
N GLU A 336 14.83 1.29 11.31
CA GLU A 336 14.63 2.71 10.95
C GLU A 336 13.39 2.90 10.06
N ILE A 337 13.27 2.11 8.99
CA ILE A 337 12.14 2.17 8.06
C ILE A 337 10.84 1.84 8.81
N ALA A 338 10.79 0.73 9.55
CA ALA A 338 9.60 0.31 10.29
C ALA A 338 9.11 1.37 11.28
N ASN A 339 10.04 2.03 11.98
CA ASN A 339 9.70 3.13 12.89
C ASN A 339 9.14 4.34 12.15
N GLU A 340 9.70 4.70 11.00
CA GLU A 340 9.19 5.82 10.20
C GLU A 340 7.80 5.51 9.61
N LEU A 341 7.58 4.28 9.12
CA LEU A 341 6.26 3.82 8.68
C LEU A 341 5.21 3.95 9.79
N ALA A 342 5.52 3.42 10.98
CA ALA A 342 4.64 3.47 12.15
C ALA A 342 4.32 4.90 12.56
N LYS A 343 5.35 5.76 12.62
CA LYS A 343 5.20 7.18 12.96
C LYS A 343 4.34 7.92 11.95
N ARG A 344 4.63 7.78 10.66
CA ARG A 344 3.97 8.57 9.60
C ARG A 344 2.53 8.15 9.37
N LEU A 345 2.24 6.84 9.46
CA LEU A 345 0.89 6.29 9.34
C LEU A 345 0.16 6.14 10.68
N LYS A 346 0.76 6.62 11.78
CA LYS A 346 0.13 6.73 13.10
C LYS A 346 -0.43 5.41 13.62
N PHE A 347 0.37 4.35 13.56
CA PHE A 347 0.08 3.08 14.23
C PHE A 347 1.22 2.72 15.19
N ASN A 348 0.95 1.86 16.17
CA ASN A 348 2.00 1.34 17.04
C ASN A 348 2.67 0.15 16.34
N ARG A 349 3.99 0.22 16.14
CA ARG A 349 4.78 -0.82 15.46
C ARG A 349 4.52 -2.23 16.01
N LYS A 350 4.31 -2.37 17.31
CA LYS A 350 4.03 -3.66 17.97
C LYS A 350 2.70 -4.31 17.59
N ASP A 351 1.83 -3.56 16.90
CA ASP A 351 0.52 -4.03 16.49
C ASP A 351 0.50 -4.49 15.01
N ALA A 352 1.61 -4.31 14.28
CA ALA A 352 1.86 -4.93 12.98
C ALA A 352 2.15 -6.43 13.14
#